data_AF-A0A2G9ZPR6-F1
#
_entry.id   AF-A0A2G9ZPR6-F1
#
_cell.length_a   1.000
_cell.length_b   1.000
_cell.length_c   1.000
_cell.angle_alpha   90.00
_cell.angle_beta   90.00
_cell.angle_gamma   90.00
#
_symmetry.space_group_name_H-M   'P 1'
#
loop_
_entity.id
_entity.type
_entity.pdbx_description
1 polymer ?
#
loop_
_entity_poly.entity_id
_entity_poly.type
_entity_poly.pdbx_seq_one_letter_code
_entity_poly.pdbx_strand_id
1 'polypeptide(L)'
;MKILHLRHWIITLFLILYTSSAAFAHRVDIFAWVEGDRVHTESKFSGGKSVVGGQIIVYDDRSKEKLLEGTTDDQGGFTFTPSRKARLRIELLAGMGHKNEWVVKEEEFGLTPKGDSGDSAPAALIPVESAPIQKTPSGVEIEGAVERILDKKLEPVMKLLVQSQQRETSVHDVMAGIGYIFGLVGVGAYFYSRKRNDKSADR
;
A
#
# COMPACT_ATOMS: atom_id res chain seq x y z
N MET A 1 14.40 -51.30 5.12
CA MET A 1 15.17 -50.22 5.78
C MET A 1 15.05 -48.85 5.11
N LYS A 2 15.23 -48.68 3.79
CA LYS A 2 15.20 -47.36 3.11
C LYS A 2 13.89 -46.54 3.29
N ILE A 3 12.73 -47.19 3.34
CA ILE A 3 11.41 -46.52 3.50
C ILE A 3 11.23 -45.96 4.92
N LEU A 4 11.82 -46.61 5.92
CA LEU A 4 11.72 -46.16 7.31
C LEU A 4 12.51 -44.86 7.52
N HIS A 5 13.69 -44.74 6.90
CA HIS A 5 14.48 -43.50 6.93
C HIS A 5 13.79 -42.35 6.21
N LEU A 6 13.15 -42.61 5.06
CA LEU A 6 12.40 -41.58 4.33
C LEU A 6 11.22 -41.02 5.15
N ARG A 7 10.52 -41.88 5.90
CA ARG A 7 9.44 -41.45 6.80
C ARG A 7 9.94 -40.57 7.95
N HIS A 8 11.09 -40.92 8.54
CA HIS A 8 11.69 -40.09 9.59
C HIS A 8 12.13 -38.74 9.05
N TRP A 9 12.69 -38.68 7.83
CA TRP A 9 13.07 -37.41 7.20
C TRP A 9 11.87 -36.51 6.90
N ILE A 10 10.75 -37.08 6.47
CA ILE A 10 9.50 -36.33 6.25
C ILE A 10 8.93 -35.80 7.58
N ILE A 11 8.91 -36.63 8.64
CA ILE A 11 8.44 -36.21 9.96
C ILE A 11 9.33 -35.11 10.55
N THR A 12 10.66 -35.25 10.44
CA THR A 12 11.61 -34.22 10.89
C THR A 12 11.45 -32.92 10.10
N LEU A 13 11.24 -32.98 8.78
CA LEU A 13 10.99 -31.80 7.95
C LEU A 13 9.69 -31.09 8.37
N PHE A 14 8.60 -31.85 8.59
CA PHE A 14 7.33 -31.30 9.08
C PHE A 14 7.46 -30.69 10.47
N LEU A 15 8.25 -31.30 11.36
CA LEU A 15 8.51 -30.77 12.70
C LEU A 15 9.30 -29.45 12.64
N ILE A 16 10.31 -29.35 11.78
CA ILE A 16 11.08 -28.11 11.55
C ILE A 16 10.19 -27.00 10.98
N LEU A 17 9.32 -27.33 10.02
CA LEU A 17 8.35 -26.38 9.46
C LEU A 17 7.32 -25.92 10.50
N TYR A 18 6.93 -26.78 11.44
CA TYR A 18 5.99 -26.46 12.51
C TYR A 18 6.57 -25.54 13.59
N THR A 19 7.90 -25.57 13.77
CA THR A 19 8.62 -24.68 14.71
C THR A 19 8.94 -23.30 14.13
N SER A 20 8.58 -23.02 12.86
CA SER A 20 8.68 -21.67 12.30
C SER A 20 7.68 -20.76 13.04
N SER A 21 8.18 -20.07 14.07
CA SER A 21 7.43 -19.09 14.84
C SER A 21 6.89 -17.99 13.93
N ALA A 22 5.78 -17.38 14.33
CA ALA A 22 5.28 -16.16 13.70
C ALA A 22 6.41 -15.11 13.63
N ALA A 23 6.92 -14.86 12.44
CA ALA A 23 7.82 -13.74 12.22
C ALA A 23 6.98 -12.47 12.46
N PHE A 24 7.28 -11.74 13.53
CA PHE A 24 6.78 -10.39 13.71
C PHE A 24 7.37 -9.53 12.60
N ALA A 25 6.64 -9.42 11.50
CA ALA A 25 6.98 -8.51 10.42
C ALA A 25 6.87 -7.09 10.96
N HIS A 26 8.00 -6.49 11.32
CA HIS A 26 8.08 -5.07 11.62
C HIS A 26 7.80 -4.30 10.33
N ARG A 27 6.53 -4.02 10.06
CA ARG A 27 6.12 -3.20 8.92
C ARG A 27 6.49 -1.75 9.16
N VAL A 28 6.94 -1.07 8.13
CA VAL A 28 7.08 0.40 8.09
C VAL A 28 6.00 0.96 7.17
N ASP A 29 5.40 2.08 7.54
CA ASP A 29 4.34 2.75 6.82
C ASP A 29 4.81 4.16 6.42
N ILE A 30 4.46 4.57 5.21
CA ILE A 30 4.60 5.95 4.73
C ILE A 30 3.23 6.42 4.26
N PHE A 31 2.85 7.61 4.67
CA PHE A 31 1.69 8.36 4.17
C PHE A 31 2.20 9.60 3.44
N ALA A 32 1.53 10.01 2.36
CA ALA A 32 1.81 11.30 1.74
C ALA A 32 0.53 11.99 1.27
N TRP A 33 0.54 13.32 1.31
CA TRP A 33 -0.57 14.17 0.87
C TRP A 33 -0.04 15.45 0.22
N VAL A 34 -0.89 16.07 -0.59
CA VAL A 34 -0.61 17.34 -1.24
C VAL A 34 -1.28 18.46 -0.45
N GLU A 35 -0.52 19.51 -0.15
CA GLU A 35 -1.00 20.77 0.42
C GLU A 35 -0.49 21.91 -0.46
N GLY A 36 -1.39 22.50 -1.26
CA GLY A 36 -1.03 23.45 -2.30
C GLY A 36 -0.08 22.86 -3.34
N ASP A 37 1.16 23.36 -3.35
CA ASP A 37 2.22 22.90 -4.26
C ASP A 37 3.23 21.96 -3.60
N ARG A 38 3.04 21.66 -2.30
CA ARG A 38 3.97 20.85 -1.51
C ARG A 38 3.38 19.47 -1.30
N VAL A 39 4.27 18.49 -1.27
CA VAL A 39 3.97 17.13 -0.84
C VAL A 39 4.56 16.97 0.54
N HIS A 40 3.71 16.53 1.46
CA HIS A 40 4.08 16.19 2.83
C HIS A 40 4.05 14.68 2.97
N THR A 41 4.96 14.13 3.75
CA THR A 41 5.00 12.71 4.08
C THR A 41 5.12 12.51 5.57
N GLU A 42 4.52 11.45 6.09
CA GLU A 42 4.69 10.97 7.46
C GLU A 42 5.04 9.49 7.45
N SER A 43 6.10 9.11 8.16
CA SER A 43 6.63 7.74 8.18
C SER A 43 6.69 7.17 9.60
N LYS A 44 6.10 5.99 9.81
CA LYS A 44 6.01 5.33 11.13
C LYS A 44 6.24 3.82 11.01
N PHE A 45 6.83 3.23 12.03
CA PHE A 45 6.78 1.78 12.21
C PHE A 45 5.39 1.36 12.70
N SER A 46 5.00 0.11 12.44
CA SER A 46 3.73 -0.50 12.90
C SER A 46 3.47 -0.36 14.41
N GLY A 47 4.51 -0.22 15.23
CA GLY A 47 4.41 0.08 16.66
C GLY A 47 4.13 1.55 17.01
N GLY A 48 3.90 2.42 16.02
CA GLY A 48 3.60 3.84 16.18
C GLY A 48 4.82 4.77 16.29
N LYS A 49 6.03 4.21 16.43
CA LYS A 49 7.27 5.01 16.50
C LYS A 49 7.57 5.64 15.14
N SER A 50 7.87 6.94 15.11
CA SER A 50 8.31 7.64 13.91
C SER A 50 9.62 7.08 13.35
N VAL A 51 9.71 7.07 12.02
CA VAL A 51 10.94 6.72 11.30
C VAL A 51 11.81 7.97 11.23
N VAL A 52 12.85 8.04 12.06
CA VAL A 52 13.78 9.17 12.08
C VAL A 52 14.99 8.83 11.21
N GLY A 53 15.40 9.74 10.32
CA GLY A 53 16.57 9.50 9.48
C GLY A 53 16.34 8.49 8.35
N GLY A 54 15.09 8.07 8.11
CA GLY A 54 14.73 7.21 6.98
C GLY A 54 14.82 7.95 5.65
N GLN A 55 15.38 7.32 4.63
CA GLN A 55 15.59 7.91 3.31
C GLN A 55 14.28 7.92 2.52
N ILE A 56 13.95 9.06 1.92
CA ILE A 56 12.82 9.24 1.03
C ILE A 56 13.38 9.41 -0.39
N ILE A 57 12.88 8.62 -1.34
CA ILE A 57 13.20 8.77 -2.76
C ILE A 57 11.91 8.99 -3.53
N VAL A 58 11.86 10.07 -4.31
CA VAL A 58 10.67 10.43 -5.09
C VAL A 58 10.96 10.20 -6.56
N TYR A 59 10.07 9.47 -7.21
CA TYR A 59 10.12 9.17 -8.63
C TYR A 59 8.91 9.73 -9.35
N ASP A 60 9.08 10.09 -10.63
CA ASP A 60 7.96 10.13 -11.56
C ASP A 60 7.51 8.69 -11.82
N ASP A 61 6.26 8.36 -11.54
CA ASP A 61 5.82 6.98 -11.62
C ASP A 61 5.68 6.47 -13.07
N ARG A 62 5.51 7.38 -14.04
CA ARG A 62 5.39 7.01 -15.46
C ARG A 62 6.78 6.81 -16.07
N SER A 63 7.67 7.80 -15.96
CA SER A 63 9.02 7.72 -16.55
C SER A 63 9.99 6.91 -15.71
N LYS A 64 9.66 6.61 -14.45
CA LYS A 64 10.54 5.98 -13.44
C LYS A 64 11.80 6.80 -13.12
N GLU A 65 11.83 8.06 -13.54
CA GLU A 65 12.92 8.99 -13.27
C GLU A 65 12.94 9.37 -11.79
N LYS A 66 14.13 9.39 -11.17
CA LYS A 66 14.31 9.90 -9.81
C LYS A 66 14.24 11.44 -9.84
N LEU A 67 13.23 12.01 -9.20
CA LEU A 67 13.01 13.46 -9.14
C LEU A 67 13.79 14.11 -8.00
N LEU A 68 13.77 13.50 -6.81
CA LEU A 68 14.53 13.97 -5.66
C LEU A 68 14.73 12.89 -4.62
N GLU A 69 15.56 13.22 -3.64
CA GLU A 69 15.89 12.37 -2.50
C GLU A 69 16.02 13.24 -1.25
N GLY A 70 15.63 12.69 -0.11
CA GLY A 70 15.66 13.37 1.18
C GLY A 70 15.65 12.39 2.35
N THR A 71 15.45 12.93 3.54
CA THR A 71 15.47 12.16 4.78
C THR A 71 14.39 12.68 5.72
N THR A 72 13.75 11.75 6.41
CA THR A 72 12.73 12.06 7.42
C THR A 72 13.33 12.72 8.66
N ASP A 73 12.60 13.67 9.22
CA ASP A 73 12.94 14.41 10.44
C ASP A 73 12.70 13.59 11.72
N ASP A 74 12.82 14.23 12.88
CA ASP A 74 12.63 13.63 14.20
C ASP A 74 11.18 13.18 14.49
N GLN A 75 10.21 13.70 13.74
CA GLN A 75 8.80 13.32 13.80
C GLN A 75 8.43 12.30 12.72
N GLY A 76 9.37 11.92 11.85
CA GLY A 76 9.13 11.03 10.70
C GLY A 76 8.54 11.75 9.50
N GLY A 77 8.57 13.08 9.50
CA GLY A 77 8.09 13.95 8.44
C GLY A 77 9.13 14.19 7.36
N PHE A 78 8.68 14.41 6.13
CA PHE A 78 9.49 15.00 5.06
C PHE A 78 8.57 15.82 4.15
N THR A 79 9.00 17.01 3.75
CA THR A 79 8.19 17.90 2.91
C THR A 79 9.01 18.43 1.75
N PHE A 80 8.46 18.40 0.55
CA PHE A 80 9.14 18.84 -0.66
C PHE A 80 8.16 19.46 -1.67
N THR A 81 8.70 20.21 -2.62
CA THR A 81 7.97 20.69 -3.80
C THR A 81 8.51 19.92 -5.01
N PRO A 82 7.70 19.10 -5.69
CA PRO A 82 8.17 18.34 -6.83
C PRO A 82 8.50 19.28 -8.00
N SER A 83 9.55 18.98 -8.75
CA SER A 83 9.94 19.75 -9.96
C SER A 83 8.85 19.74 -11.04
N ARG A 84 7.98 18.73 -11.02
CA ARG A 84 6.81 18.59 -11.88
C ARG A 84 5.64 18.01 -11.09
N LYS A 85 4.46 18.59 -11.28
CA LYS A 85 3.19 18.04 -10.77
C LYS A 85 2.75 16.91 -11.70
N ALA A 86 3.10 15.69 -11.34
CA ALA A 86 2.77 14.47 -12.07
C ALA A 86 2.41 13.37 -11.07
N ARG A 87 2.04 12.18 -11.56
CA ARG A 87 1.90 11.01 -10.70
C ARG A 87 3.27 10.64 -10.09
N LEU A 88 3.39 10.73 -8.77
CA LEU A 88 4.63 10.50 -8.03
C LEU A 88 4.59 9.15 -7.31
N ARG A 89 5.71 8.43 -7.33
CA ARG A 89 5.95 7.26 -6.47
C ARG A 89 7.00 7.64 -5.44
N ILE A 90 6.62 7.65 -4.18
CA ILE A 90 7.45 8.06 -3.04
C ILE A 90 7.84 6.80 -2.28
N GLU A 91 9.12 6.50 -2.23
CA GLU A 91 9.68 5.31 -1.61
C GLU A 91 10.37 5.68 -0.30
N LEU A 92 10.00 5.01 0.79
CA LEU A 92 10.66 5.08 2.08
C LEU A 92 11.61 3.89 2.26
N LEU A 93 12.85 4.18 2.66
CA LEU A 93 13.87 3.22 3.05
C LEU A 93 14.29 3.52 4.49
N ALA A 94 13.81 2.71 5.43
CA ALA A 94 14.05 2.87 6.87
C ALA A 94 15.20 1.99 7.40
N GLY A 95 16.08 1.50 6.50
CA GLY A 95 17.22 0.62 6.81
C GLY A 95 16.81 -0.86 6.97
N MET A 96 17.78 -1.76 7.14
CA MET A 96 17.60 -3.21 7.40
C MET A 96 16.47 -3.93 6.60
N GLY A 97 16.19 -3.50 5.37
CA GLY A 97 15.10 -4.06 4.55
C GLY A 97 13.70 -3.54 4.85
N HIS A 98 13.52 -2.58 5.76
CA HIS A 98 12.28 -1.86 5.99
C HIS A 98 12.06 -0.87 4.84
N LYS A 99 11.13 -1.21 3.96
CA LYS A 99 10.75 -0.39 2.80
C LYS A 99 9.24 -0.32 2.69
N ASN A 100 8.73 0.83 2.29
CA ASN A 100 7.34 0.98 1.85
C ASN A 100 7.25 2.10 0.81
N GLU A 101 6.13 2.22 0.11
CA GLU A 101 5.91 3.25 -0.89
C GLU A 101 4.50 3.82 -0.85
N TRP A 102 4.38 5.07 -1.30
CA TRP A 102 3.12 5.78 -1.49
C TRP A 102 3.05 6.37 -2.90
N VAL A 103 1.86 6.37 -3.49
CA VAL A 103 1.63 7.00 -4.80
C VAL A 103 0.73 8.20 -4.63
N VAL A 104 1.26 9.38 -4.96
CA VAL A 104 0.48 10.62 -5.08
C VAL A 104 0.04 10.75 -6.53
N LYS A 105 -1.26 10.90 -6.77
CA LYS A 105 -1.78 11.04 -8.13
C LYS A 105 -1.69 12.48 -8.63
N GLU A 106 -1.76 12.65 -9.95
CA GLU A 106 -1.73 13.98 -10.57
C GLU A 106 -2.96 14.82 -10.19
N GLU A 107 -4.10 14.19 -9.93
CA GLU A 107 -5.33 14.88 -9.52
C GLU A 107 -5.24 15.52 -8.14
N GLU A 108 -4.40 14.98 -7.26
CA GLU A 108 -4.20 15.53 -5.90
C GLU A 108 -3.50 16.90 -5.93
N PHE A 109 -2.84 17.25 -7.04
CA PHE A 109 -2.30 18.59 -7.27
C PHE A 109 -3.32 19.57 -7.88
N GLY A 110 -4.60 19.19 -7.97
CA GLY A 110 -5.64 19.96 -8.63
C GLY A 110 -5.54 19.95 -10.16
N LEU A 111 -4.75 19.04 -10.74
CA LEU A 111 -4.68 18.86 -12.19
C LEU A 111 -5.84 17.96 -12.62
N THR A 112 -6.58 18.36 -13.65
CA THR A 112 -7.52 17.44 -14.28
C THR A 112 -6.74 16.32 -14.97
N PRO A 113 -7.16 15.04 -14.83
CA PRO A 113 -6.47 13.95 -15.49
C PRO A 113 -6.43 14.21 -16.99
N LYS A 114 -5.23 14.19 -17.58
CA LYS A 114 -5.08 14.20 -19.04
C LYS A 114 -5.44 12.80 -19.54
N GLY A 115 -6.74 12.53 -19.60
CA GLY A 115 -7.30 11.23 -19.96
C GLY A 115 -7.03 10.88 -21.41
N ASP A 116 -6.48 9.67 -21.61
CA ASP A 116 -6.64 8.94 -22.87
C ASP A 116 -8.13 8.84 -23.19
N SER A 117 -8.49 9.28 -24.39
CA SER A 117 -9.86 9.27 -24.89
C SER A 117 -10.27 7.85 -25.25
N GLY A 118 -11.33 7.36 -24.61
CA GLY A 118 -11.94 6.06 -24.86
C GLY A 118 -13.43 6.05 -24.51
N ASP A 119 -14.21 6.68 -25.38
CA ASP A 119 -15.58 6.39 -25.82
C ASP A 119 -16.80 6.34 -24.85
N SER A 120 -17.79 7.19 -25.21
CA SER A 120 -19.26 7.07 -25.10
C SER A 120 -20.06 7.15 -23.77
N ALA A 121 -20.46 8.40 -23.44
CA ALA A 121 -21.80 9.01 -23.14
C ALA A 121 -23.11 8.15 -22.98
N PRO A 122 -24.30 8.71 -22.55
CA PRO A 122 -24.68 10.02 -21.94
C PRO A 122 -25.75 9.99 -20.78
N ALA A 123 -26.11 11.19 -20.30
CA ALA A 123 -27.30 11.63 -19.53
C ALA A 123 -27.12 11.69 -17.98
N ALA A 124 -27.49 12.77 -17.28
CA ALA A 124 -28.63 13.65 -17.49
C ALA A 124 -28.35 15.14 -17.17
N LEU A 125 -29.06 15.98 -17.91
CA LEU A 125 -29.24 17.43 -17.75
C LEU A 125 -30.10 17.74 -16.52
N ILE A 126 -29.69 18.72 -15.70
CA ILE A 126 -30.63 19.71 -15.14
C ILE A 126 -29.98 21.10 -15.25
N PRO A 127 -30.63 22.07 -15.91
CA PRO A 127 -30.24 23.48 -15.88
C PRO A 127 -30.75 24.15 -14.60
N VAL A 128 -29.92 24.93 -13.92
CA VAL A 128 -30.42 26.03 -13.07
C VAL A 128 -29.60 27.29 -13.35
N GLU A 129 -30.29 28.17 -14.10
CA GLU A 129 -30.28 29.63 -14.12
C GLU A 129 -29.25 30.37 -13.26
N SER A 130 -28.51 31.28 -13.91
CA SER A 130 -27.70 32.32 -13.29
C SER A 130 -28.53 33.61 -13.13
N ALA A 131 -28.32 34.35 -12.03
CA ALA A 131 -28.18 35.83 -11.89
C ALA A 131 -28.72 36.35 -10.52
N PRO A 132 -28.42 37.59 -10.08
CA PRO A 132 -27.29 37.93 -9.21
C PRO A 132 -27.70 38.75 -7.95
N ILE A 133 -26.70 39.10 -7.09
CA ILE A 133 -26.50 40.41 -6.40
C ILE A 133 -25.96 40.27 -4.95
N GLN A 134 -24.66 40.60 -4.82
CA GLN A 134 -24.01 41.48 -3.83
C GLN A 134 -24.35 41.38 -2.32
N LYS A 135 -23.33 41.14 -1.49
CA LYS A 135 -22.60 42.17 -0.71
C LYS A 135 -21.65 41.49 0.28
N THR A 136 -20.36 41.77 0.15
CA THR A 136 -19.34 41.53 1.18
C THR A 136 -19.60 42.38 2.41
N PRO A 137 -19.27 41.84 3.59
CA PRO A 137 -18.32 42.54 4.46
C PRO A 137 -17.14 41.61 4.84
N SER A 138 -15.94 42.12 4.63
CA SER A 138 -14.64 41.68 5.22
C SER A 138 -14.40 40.16 5.35
N GLY A 139 -14.05 39.51 4.24
CA GLY A 139 -13.84 38.05 4.15
C GLY A 139 -12.52 37.49 4.70
N VAL A 140 -11.54 38.33 5.07
CA VAL A 140 -10.16 37.85 5.29
C VAL A 140 -9.93 37.17 6.66
N GLU A 141 -10.76 37.43 7.67
CA GLU A 141 -10.61 36.78 8.99
C GLU A 141 -11.50 35.55 9.18
N ILE A 142 -12.60 35.46 8.43
CA ILE A 142 -13.55 34.35 8.53
C ILE A 142 -13.04 33.13 7.74
N GLU A 143 -12.41 33.33 6.58
CA GLU A 143 -11.80 32.25 5.80
C GLU A 143 -10.72 31.53 6.59
N GLY A 144 -9.76 32.25 7.18
CA GLY A 144 -8.69 31.63 7.98
C GLY A 144 -9.17 31.01 9.31
N ALA A 145 -10.32 31.43 9.85
CA ALA A 145 -10.91 30.77 11.01
C ALA A 145 -11.65 29.48 10.62
N VAL A 146 -12.34 29.50 9.48
CA VAL A 146 -13.03 28.34 8.92
C VAL A 146 -12.04 27.27 8.46
N GLU A 147 -10.95 27.65 7.77
CA GLU A 147 -9.88 26.74 7.33
C GLU A 147 -9.25 26.00 8.52
N ARG A 148 -8.87 26.73 9.58
CA ARG A 148 -8.29 26.12 10.79
C ARG A 148 -9.25 25.20 11.52
N ILE A 149 -10.56 25.49 11.49
CA ILE A 149 -11.58 24.62 12.09
C ILE A 149 -11.81 23.38 11.21
N LEU A 150 -11.71 23.53 9.88
CA LEU A 150 -11.86 22.44 8.93
C LEU A 150 -10.68 21.47 9.03
N ASP A 151 -9.43 21.97 8.99
CA ASP A 151 -8.21 21.15 9.11
C ASP A 151 -8.23 20.31 10.39
N LYS A 152 -8.56 20.95 11.51
CA LYS A 152 -8.64 20.31 12.83
C LYS A 152 -9.73 19.24 12.92
N LYS A 153 -10.72 19.25 12.03
CA LYS A 153 -11.81 18.26 11.96
C LYS A 153 -11.59 17.21 10.87
N LEU A 154 -10.85 17.54 9.83
CA LEU A 154 -10.52 16.63 8.74
C LEU A 154 -9.37 15.71 9.08
N GLU A 155 -8.38 16.19 9.85
CA GLU A 155 -7.24 15.39 10.33
C GLU A 155 -7.64 14.02 10.93
N PRO A 156 -8.57 13.93 11.90
CA PRO A 156 -8.97 12.63 12.46
C PRO A 156 -9.72 11.74 11.46
N VAL A 157 -10.46 12.32 10.50
CA VAL A 157 -11.20 11.55 9.48
C VAL A 157 -10.23 10.98 8.43
N MET A 158 -9.25 11.78 7.99
CA MET A 158 -8.16 11.35 7.14
C MET A 158 -7.36 10.23 7.80
N LYS A 159 -7.02 10.39 9.08
CA LYS A 159 -6.33 9.36 9.86
C LYS A 159 -7.11 8.05 9.92
N LEU A 160 -8.44 8.11 10.06
CA LEU A 160 -9.31 6.93 10.07
C LEU A 160 -9.36 6.22 8.70
N LEU A 161 -9.44 7.00 7.62
CA LEU A 161 -9.42 6.47 6.24
C LEU A 161 -8.06 5.85 5.90
N VAL A 162 -6.96 6.49 6.31
CA VAL A 162 -5.58 6.01 6.11
C VAL A 162 -5.33 4.70 6.85
N GLN A 163 -5.88 4.54 8.06
CA GLN A 163 -5.80 3.26 8.78
C GLN A 163 -6.59 2.15 8.07
N SER A 164 -7.69 2.47 7.38
CA SER A 164 -8.55 1.48 6.71
C SER A 164 -8.04 1.01 5.34
N GLN A 165 -7.24 1.82 4.63
CA GLN A 165 -6.64 1.42 3.36
C GLN A 165 -5.46 0.45 3.51
N GLN A 166 -5.02 0.18 4.74
CA GLN A 166 -4.02 -0.81 5.01
C GLN A 166 -4.59 -2.19 4.68
N ARG A 167 -4.28 -2.70 3.49
CA ARG A 167 -4.52 -4.09 3.13
C ARG A 167 -3.63 -4.95 4.00
N GLU A 168 -4.17 -5.44 5.12
CA GLU A 168 -3.50 -6.45 5.92
C GLU A 168 -3.35 -7.71 5.05
N THR A 169 -2.19 -8.35 5.12
CA THR A 169 -2.04 -9.71 4.61
C THR A 169 -3.05 -10.58 5.37
N SER A 170 -4.15 -10.93 4.71
CA SER A 170 -5.23 -11.62 5.39
C SER A 170 -4.76 -13.03 5.75
N VAL A 171 -5.17 -13.53 6.92
CA VAL A 171 -4.98 -14.94 7.29
C VAL A 171 -5.52 -15.84 6.16
N HIS A 172 -6.53 -15.39 5.44
CA HIS A 172 -7.06 -16.07 4.26
C HIS A 172 -6.03 -16.22 3.13
N ASP A 173 -5.18 -15.23 2.87
CA ASP A 173 -4.16 -15.30 1.82
C ASP A 173 -3.08 -16.34 2.16
N VAL A 174 -2.70 -16.42 3.42
CA VAL A 174 -1.76 -17.43 3.94
C VAL A 174 -2.38 -18.82 3.88
N MET A 175 -3.61 -18.98 4.35
CA MET A 175 -4.33 -20.26 4.33
C MET A 175 -4.62 -20.76 2.92
N ALA A 176 -4.94 -19.85 1.98
CA ALA A 176 -5.10 -20.16 0.57
C ALA A 176 -3.79 -20.65 -0.06
N GLY A 177 -2.66 -19.99 0.23
CA GLY A 177 -1.34 -20.42 -0.23
C GLY A 177 -0.95 -21.80 0.30
N ILE A 178 -1.15 -22.04 1.60
CA ILE A 178 -0.92 -23.36 2.22
C ILE A 178 -1.82 -24.42 1.56
N GLY A 179 -3.11 -24.15 1.42
CA GLY A 179 -4.07 -25.06 0.79
C GLY A 179 -3.71 -25.41 -0.65
N TYR A 180 -3.20 -24.44 -1.42
CA TYR A 180 -2.76 -24.67 -2.80
C TYR A 180 -1.57 -25.65 -2.88
N ILE A 181 -0.57 -25.49 -2.00
CA ILE A 181 0.60 -26.38 -1.94
C ILE A 181 0.16 -27.81 -1.58
N PHE A 182 -0.64 -27.97 -0.52
CA PHE A 182 -1.14 -29.28 -0.13
C PHE A 182 -2.05 -29.92 -1.18
N GLY A 183 -2.85 -29.11 -1.88
CA GLY A 183 -3.69 -29.56 -3.00
C GLY A 183 -2.86 -30.15 -4.13
N LEU A 184 -1.83 -29.45 -4.61
CA LEU A 184 -0.97 -29.94 -5.68
C LEU A 184 -0.19 -31.21 -5.28
N VAL A 185 0.36 -31.23 -4.05
CA VAL A 185 1.06 -32.40 -3.52
C VAL A 185 0.11 -33.60 -3.41
N GLY A 186 -1.11 -33.39 -2.93
CA GLY A 186 -2.14 -34.44 -2.81
C GLY A 186 -2.53 -35.03 -4.17
N VAL A 187 -2.74 -34.18 -5.18
CA VAL A 187 -3.04 -34.61 -6.55
C VAL A 187 -1.87 -35.42 -7.13
N GLY A 188 -0.64 -34.94 -6.98
CA GLY A 188 0.56 -35.65 -7.43
C GLY A 188 0.72 -37.02 -6.77
N ALA A 189 0.47 -37.10 -5.45
CA ALA A 189 0.52 -38.35 -4.69
C ALA A 189 -0.57 -39.35 -5.13
N TYR A 190 -1.79 -38.88 -5.42
CA TYR A 190 -2.89 -39.71 -5.89
C TYR A 190 -2.56 -40.40 -7.22
N PHE A 191 -2.07 -39.64 -8.21
CA PHE A 191 -1.66 -40.21 -9.50
C PHE A 191 -0.41 -41.10 -9.38
N TYR A 192 0.54 -40.76 -8.52
CA TYR A 192 1.71 -41.59 -8.24
C TYR A 192 1.33 -42.94 -7.61
N SER A 193 0.39 -42.93 -6.66
CA SER A 193 -0.13 -44.14 -6.02
C SER A 193 -0.83 -45.05 -7.03
N ARG A 194 -1.64 -44.47 -7.94
CA ARG A 194 -2.34 -45.23 -8.97
C ARG A 194 -1.38 -45.92 -9.95
N LYS A 195 -0.35 -45.21 -10.41
CA LYS A 195 0.68 -45.77 -11.30
C LYS A 195 1.51 -46.88 -10.66
N ARG A 196 1.63 -46.88 -9.32
CA ARG A 196 2.35 -47.94 -8.58
C ARG A 196 1.50 -49.18 -8.39
N ASN A 197 0.19 -49.00 -8.13
CA ASN A 197 -0.76 -50.11 -7.98
C ASN A 197 -0.93 -50.91 -9.29
N ASP A 198 -0.93 -50.24 -10.46
CA ASP A 198 -0.95 -50.93 -11.76
C ASP A 198 0.29 -51.83 -11.98
N LYS A 199 1.48 -51.39 -11.55
CA LYS A 199 2.71 -52.18 -11.68
C LYS A 199 2.81 -53.36 -10.71
N SER A 200 2.01 -53.38 -9.65
CA SER A 200 1.94 -54.48 -8.69
C SER A 200 0.81 -55.46 -8.99
N ALA A 201 -0.11 -55.14 -9.90
CA ALA A 201 -1.14 -56.05 -10.39
C ALA A 201 -0.66 -56.93 -11.57
N ASP A 202 0.46 -56.57 -12.18
CA ASP A 202 1.08 -57.25 -13.34
C ASP A 202 2.32 -58.10 -12.94
N ARG A 203 2.43 -58.45 -11.66
CA ARG A 203 3.42 -59.38 -11.09
C ARG A 203 2.71 -60.45 -10.27
#